data_AF-A0A9D1UZ72-F1
#
_entry.id   AF-A0A9D1UZ72-F1
#
_cell.length_a   1.000
_cell.length_b   1.000
_cell.length_c   1.000
_cell.angle_alpha   90.00
_cell.angle_beta   90.00
_cell.angle_gamma   90.00
#
_symmetry.space_group_name_H-M   'P 1'
#
loop_
_entity.id
_entity.type
_entity.pdbx_description
1 polymer ?
#
loop_
_entity_poly.entity_id
_entity_poly.type
_entity_poly.pdbx_seq_one_letter_code
_entity_poly.pdbx_strand_id
1 'polypeptide(L)'
;MLRIIGIMLSGVLIGYILRNKNLGFISKLITIAIWILLFLLGTAVGTNDEILGHLDTIGVQAFILSAGATLGSAACAWIVYRFLWLKKKP
;
A
#
# COMPACT_ATOMS: atom_id res chain seq x y z
N MET A 1 -16.08 3.59 -15.68
CA MET A 1 -14.89 2.69 -15.75
C MET A 1 -13.80 3.23 -16.68
N LEU A 2 -14.07 3.45 -17.97
CA LEU A 2 -13.08 3.96 -18.93
C LEU A 2 -12.36 5.25 -18.47
N ARG A 3 -13.08 6.18 -17.82
CA ARG A 3 -12.53 7.44 -17.31
C ARG A 3 -11.46 7.25 -16.22
N ILE A 4 -11.66 6.27 -15.35
CA ILE A 4 -10.74 5.93 -14.26
C ILE A 4 -9.48 5.29 -14.84
N ILE A 5 -9.65 4.34 -15.76
CA ILE A 5 -8.56 3.69 -16.49
C ILE A 5 -7.74 4.73 -17.27
N GLY A 6 -8.41 5.69 -17.92
CA GLY A 6 -7.74 6.78 -18.63
C GLY A 6 -6.88 7.68 -17.73
N ILE A 7 -7.37 7.98 -16.53
CA ILE A 7 -6.61 8.76 -15.52
C ILE A 7 -5.42 7.94 -14.97
N MET A 8 -5.58 6.63 -14.77
CA MET A 8 -4.46 5.77 -14.34
C MET A 8 -3.37 5.69 -15.42
N LEU A 9 -3.78 5.50 -16.68
CA LEU A 9 -2.85 5.45 -17.82
C LEU A 9 -2.10 6.77 -17.99
N SER A 10 -2.79 7.92 -17.88
CA SER A 10 -2.13 9.21 -17.99
C SER A 10 -1.13 9.44 -16.85
N GLY A 11 -1.46 9.03 -15.61
CA GLY A 11 -0.54 9.09 -14.48
C GLY A 11 0.74 8.26 -14.69
N VAL A 12 0.61 7.04 -15.22
CA VAL A 12 1.76 6.19 -15.58
C VAL A 12 2.58 6.81 -16.70
N LEU A 13 1.93 7.37 -17.73
CA LEU A 13 2.60 8.01 -18.86
C LEU A 13 3.43 9.23 -18.40
N ILE A 14 2.83 10.08 -17.57
CA ILE A 14 3.48 11.26 -16.98
C ILE A 14 4.66 10.81 -16.11
N GLY A 15 4.46 9.81 -15.24
CA GLY A 15 5.52 9.24 -14.41
C GLY A 15 6.67 8.64 -15.22
N TYR A 16 6.37 8.03 -16.37
CA TYR A 16 7.37 7.46 -17.27
C TYR A 16 8.20 8.54 -17.97
N ILE A 17 7.56 9.61 -18.47
CA ILE A 17 8.26 10.75 -19.09
C ILE A 17 9.15 11.48 -18.07
N LEU A 18 8.68 11.61 -16.83
CA LEU A 18 9.42 12.29 -15.75
C LEU A 18 10.52 11.43 -15.12
N ARG A 19 10.60 10.13 -15.42
CA ARG A 19 11.54 9.17 -14.82
C ARG A 19 13.01 9.55 -15.01
N ASN A 20 13.35 10.24 -16.09
CA ASN A 20 14.74 10.60 -16.42
C ASN A 20 15.19 11.94 -15.80
N LYS A 21 14.33 12.63 -15.05
CA LYS A 21 14.67 13.87 -14.33
C LYS A 21 15.05 13.53 -12.88
N ASN A 22 16.03 14.23 -12.32
CA ASN A 22 16.39 14.07 -10.91
C ASN A 22 15.32 14.75 -10.03
N LEU A 23 14.30 13.99 -9.65
CA LEU A 23 13.12 14.44 -8.92
C LEU A 23 13.32 14.41 -7.39
N GLY A 24 14.50 14.75 -6.89
CA GLY A 24 14.80 14.72 -5.45
C GLY A 24 13.86 15.58 -4.59
N PHE A 25 13.26 16.63 -5.16
CA PHE A 25 12.24 17.44 -4.48
C PHE A 25 10.92 16.68 -4.23
N ILE A 26 10.54 15.76 -5.13
CA ILE A 26 9.31 14.99 -5.00
C ILE A 26 9.37 14.04 -3.81
N SER A 27 10.52 13.43 -3.53
CA SER A 27 10.69 12.63 -2.32
C SER A 27 10.40 13.45 -1.06
N LYS A 28 10.88 14.69 -1.00
CA LYS A 28 10.62 15.59 0.14
C LYS A 28 9.15 16.01 0.21
N LEU A 29 8.53 16.28 -0.93
CA LEU A 29 7.09 16.60 -1.04
C LEU A 29 6.22 15.42 -0.57
N ILE A 30 6.53 14.20 -0.99
CA ILE A 30 5.82 12.98 -0.58
C ILE A 30 5.93 12.79 0.92
N THR A 31 7.12 12.95 1.51
CA THR A 31 7.29 12.83 2.97
C THR A 31 6.43 13.84 3.73
N ILE A 32 6.42 15.11 3.30
CA ILE A 32 5.57 16.14 3.91
C ILE A 32 4.09 15.80 3.75
N ALA A 33 3.68 15.31 2.57
CA ALA A 33 2.31 14.88 2.32
C ALA A 33 1.90 13.70 3.22
N ILE A 34 2.79 12.71 3.42
CA ILE A 34 2.55 11.59 4.34
C ILE A 34 2.38 12.11 5.77
N TRP A 35 3.20 13.05 6.23
CA TRP A 35 3.03 13.66 7.56
C TRP A 35 1.67 14.34 7.72
N ILE A 36 1.28 15.16 6.74
CA ILE A 36 -0.03 15.84 6.76
C ILE A 36 -1.16 14.81 6.75
N LEU A 37 -1.06 13.77 5.92
CA LEU A 37 -2.07 12.73 5.82
C LEU A 37 -2.19 11.92 7.11
N LEU A 38 -1.07 11.54 7.72
CA LEU A 38 -1.04 10.83 9.00
C LEU A 38 -1.62 11.68 10.13
N PHE A 39 -1.33 12.98 10.13
CA PHE A 39 -1.93 13.91 11.09
C PHE A 39 -3.45 13.99 10.91
N LEU A 40 -3.92 14.20 9.67
CA LEU A 40 -5.35 14.26 9.36
C LEU A 40 -6.07 12.95 9.70
N LEU A 41 -5.44 11.82 9.41
CA LEU A 41 -5.96 10.49 9.73
C LEU A 41 -6.06 10.31 11.25
N GLY A 42 -5.03 10.69 11.99
CA GLY A 42 -5.00 10.63 13.44
C GLY A 42 -6.09 11.49 14.07
N THR A 43 -6.28 12.72 13.59
CA THR A 43 -7.37 13.59 14.06
C THR A 43 -8.73 13.02 13.69
N ALA A 44 -8.91 12.54 12.45
CA ALA A 44 -10.17 11.98 12.00
C ALA A 44 -10.56 10.76 12.83
N VAL A 45 -9.62 9.84 13.10
CA VAL A 45 -9.91 8.65 13.91
C VAL A 45 -10.08 9.00 15.39
N GLY A 46 -9.27 9.93 15.91
CA GLY A 46 -9.25 10.30 17.33
C GLY A 46 -10.45 11.14 17.81
N THR A 47 -11.20 11.79 16.91
CA THR A 47 -12.43 12.51 17.30
C THR A 47 -13.70 11.66 17.16
N ASN A 48 -13.58 10.41 16.71
CA ASN A 48 -14.72 9.51 16.55
C ASN A 48 -14.80 8.55 17.75
N ASP A 49 -15.61 8.90 18.75
CA ASP A 49 -15.82 8.08 19.96
C ASP A 49 -16.28 6.65 19.66
N GLU A 50 -17.03 6.44 18.57
CA GLU A 50 -17.44 5.11 18.12
C GLU A 50 -16.26 4.25 17.66
N ILE A 51 -15.29 4.85 16.97
CA ILE A 51 -14.07 4.15 16.54
C ILE A 51 -13.19 3.89 17.76
N LEU A 52 -13.00 4.89 18.63
CA LEU A 52 -12.26 4.78 19.90
C LEU A 52 -12.80 3.66 20.80
N GLY A 53 -14.12 3.57 20.95
CA GLY A 53 -14.78 2.54 21.74
C GLY A 53 -14.65 1.12 21.17
N HIS A 54 -14.50 0.98 19.84
CA HIS A 54 -14.31 -0.31 19.16
C HIS A 54 -12.87 -0.55 18.69
N LEU A 55 -11.90 0.27 19.11
CA LEU A 55 -10.51 0.13 18.68
C LEU A 55 -9.92 -1.24 19.02
N ASP A 56 -10.34 -1.84 20.13
CA ASP A 56 -9.90 -3.19 20.50
C ASP A 56 -10.36 -4.24 19.47
N THR A 57 -11.65 -4.21 19.11
CA THR A 57 -12.22 -5.13 18.11
C THR A 57 -11.64 -4.88 16.72
N ILE A 58 -11.57 -3.63 16.29
CA ILE A 58 -11.01 -3.24 14.98
C ILE A 58 -9.51 -3.59 14.93
N GLY A 59 -8.79 -3.37 16.03
CA GLY A 59 -7.36 -3.67 16.16
C GLY A 59 -7.06 -5.15 16.05
N VAL A 60 -7.82 -5.99 16.77
CA VAL A 60 -7.68 -7.46 16.67
C VAL A 60 -8.02 -7.96 15.27
N GLN A 61 -9.11 -7.45 14.67
CA GLN A 61 -9.48 -7.81 13.30
C GLN A 61 -8.40 -7.41 12.29
N ALA A 62 -7.87 -6.19 12.40
CA ALA A 62 -6.80 -5.69 11.54
C ALA A 62 -5.51 -6.49 11.73
N PHE A 63 -5.19 -6.91 12.95
CA PHE A 63 -4.02 -7.73 13.25
C PHE A 63 -4.13 -9.11 12.61
N ILE A 64 -5.25 -9.80 12.79
CA ILE A 64 -5.50 -11.11 12.19
C ILE A 64 -5.47 -11.02 10.66
N LEU A 65 -6.11 -9.99 10.10
CA LEU A 65 -6.11 -9.77 8.65
C LEU A 65 -4.70 -9.51 8.12
N SER A 66 -3.91 -8.67 8.79
CA SER A 66 -2.54 -8.35 8.37
C SER A 66 -1.63 -9.57 8.48
N ALA A 67 -1.66 -10.29 9.61
CA ALA A 67 -0.88 -11.50 9.81
C ALA A 67 -1.26 -12.59 8.79
N GLY A 68 -2.56 -12.82 8.60
CA GLY A 68 -3.08 -13.77 7.62
C GLY A 68 -2.69 -13.40 6.19
N ALA A 69 -2.81 -12.12 5.81
CA ALA A 69 -2.43 -11.65 4.48
C ALA A 69 -0.92 -11.74 4.23
N THR A 70 -0.08 -11.36 5.19
CA THR A 70 1.38 -11.44 5.06
C THR A 70 1.84 -12.90 5.00
N LEU A 71 1.34 -13.77 5.88
CA LEU A 71 1.67 -15.19 5.86
C LEU A 71 1.16 -15.88 4.60
N GLY A 72 -0.08 -15.57 4.17
CA GLY A 72 -0.66 -16.10 2.94
C GLY A 72 0.13 -15.66 1.71
N SER A 73 0.51 -14.37 1.62
CA SER A 73 1.33 -13.85 0.53
C SER A 73 2.72 -14.50 0.49
N ALA A 74 3.37 -14.64 1.65
CA ALA A 74 4.67 -15.32 1.77
C ALA A 74 4.57 -16.81 1.39
N ALA A 75 3.52 -17.51 1.83
CA ALA A 75 3.28 -18.92 1.48
C ALA A 75 3.04 -19.08 -0.02
N CYS A 76 2.21 -18.25 -0.64
CA CYS A 76 2.00 -18.24 -2.09
C CYS A 76 3.30 -17.95 -2.86
N ALA A 77 4.07 -16.96 -2.42
CA ALA A 77 5.37 -16.66 -3.02
C ALA A 77 6.33 -17.85 -2.90
N TRP A 78 6.35 -18.54 -1.76
CA TRP A 78 7.15 -19.75 -1.54
C TRP A 78 6.71 -20.93 -2.42
N ILE A 79 5.40 -21.12 -2.59
CA ILE A 79 4.83 -22.13 -3.49
C ILE A 79 5.25 -21.85 -4.93
N VAL A 80 5.07 -20.62 -5.41
CA VAL A 80 5.47 -20.21 -6.76
C VAL A 80 6.98 -20.37 -6.95
N TYR A 81 7.77 -19.93 -5.97
CA TYR A 81 9.23 -20.12 -5.98
C TYR A 81 9.58 -21.60 -6.11
N ARG A 82 8.96 -22.46 -5.31
CA ARG A 82 9.22 -23.90 -5.33
C ARG A 82 8.79 -24.55 -6.65
N PHE A 83 7.63 -24.21 -7.21
CA PHE A 83 7.19 -24.77 -8.50
C PHE A 83 8.05 -24.30 -9.69
N LEU A 84 8.46 -23.03 -9.71
CA LEU A 84 9.28 -22.48 -10.80
C LEU A 84 10.75 -22.90 -10.70
N TRP A 85 11.33 -23.00 -9.49
CA TRP A 85 12.71 -23.47 -9.31
C TRP A 85 12.85 -24.99 -9.37
N LEU A 86 11.85 -25.79 -8.96
CA LEU A 86 11.91 -27.25 -9.12
C LEU A 86 11.79 -27.70 -10.59
N LYS A 87 11.14 -26.90 -11.45
CA LYS A 87 11.14 -27.12 -12.91
C LYS A 87 12.42 -26.63 -13.61
N LYS A 88 13.31 -25.95 -12.88
CA LYS A 88 14.58 -25.44 -13.40
C LYS A 88 15.76 -26.21 -12.80
N LYS A 89 15.66 -27.54 -12.80
CA LYS A 89 16.85 -28.40 -12.85
C LYS A 89 17.13 -28.70 -14.33
N PRO A 90 18.39 -28.60 -14.80
CA PRO A 90 18.74 -29.05 -16.15
C PRO A 90 18.41 -30.53 -16.35
#